data_AF-A0A9Q0IL95-F1
#
_entry.id   AF-A0A9Q0IL95-F1
#
_cell.length_a   1.000
_cell.length_b   1.000
_cell.length_c   1.000
_cell.angle_alpha   90.00
_cell.angle_beta   90.00
_cell.angle_gamma   90.00
#
_symmetry.space_group_name_H-M   'P 1'
#
loop_
_entity.id
_entity.type
_entity.pdbx_description
1 polymer ?
#
loop_
_entity_poly.entity_id
_entity_poly.type
_entity_poly.pdbx_seq_one_letter_code
_entity_poly.pdbx_strand_id
1 'polypeptide(L)'
;MDDDSDSNKSRILVSAIDTLQMLFEQKNRQMSLRKSRLVNHFYLAKAKGLNKIVHRSAIGDPFKGTSNERKLKWLGGEVWKTQQAKQLLKRVDGWTENGRLFTHGAMTDSKIRIIPQNYASLPNGNENVTFYLGFSYNGAVACDVEVKE
;
A
#
# COMPACT_ATOMS: atom_id res chain seq x y z
N MET A 1 -15.23 -11.89 -27.05
CA MET A 1 -13.85 -12.28 -27.41
C MET A 1 -12.84 -11.34 -26.74
N ASP A 2 -13.08 -10.91 -25.50
CA ASP A 2 -12.24 -9.91 -24.79
C ASP A 2 -11.51 -10.49 -23.56
N ASP A 3 -11.76 -11.76 -23.24
CA ASP A 3 -11.36 -12.38 -21.97
C ASP A 3 -9.86 -12.75 -21.92
N ASP A 4 -9.29 -13.24 -23.03
CA ASP A 4 -7.89 -13.68 -23.09
C ASP A 4 -6.86 -12.54 -22.97
N SER A 5 -7.18 -11.34 -23.46
CA SER A 5 -6.29 -10.18 -23.39
C SER A 5 -6.10 -9.71 -21.95
N ASP A 6 -7.20 -9.57 -21.21
CA ASP A 6 -7.16 -9.12 -19.83
C ASP A 6 -6.63 -10.22 -18.90
N SER A 7 -6.81 -11.48 -19.32
CA SER A 7 -6.19 -12.61 -18.66
C SER A 7 -4.66 -12.52 -18.70
N ASN A 8 -4.09 -12.30 -19.89
CA ASN A 8 -2.64 -12.23 -20.07
C ASN A 8 -2.02 -11.02 -19.34
N LYS A 9 -2.67 -9.85 -19.41
CA LYS A 9 -2.22 -8.64 -18.67
C LYS A 9 -2.16 -8.88 -17.16
N SER A 10 -3.16 -9.56 -16.60
CA SER A 10 -3.20 -9.84 -15.16
C SER A 10 -2.11 -10.83 -14.75
N ARG A 11 -1.84 -11.85 -15.56
CA ARG A 11 -0.72 -12.78 -15.34
C ARG A 11 0.63 -12.06 -15.34
N ILE A 12 0.84 -11.16 -16.30
CA ILE A 12 2.05 -10.33 -16.37
C ILE A 12 2.17 -9.44 -15.12
N LEU A 13 1.06 -8.81 -14.70
CA LEU A 13 1.04 -7.96 -13.51
C LEU A 13 1.43 -8.74 -12.25
N VAL A 14 0.80 -9.89 -12.00
CA VAL A 14 1.11 -10.74 -10.84
C VAL A 14 2.56 -11.20 -10.88
N SER A 15 3.02 -11.70 -12.04
CA SER A 15 4.42 -12.12 -12.21
C SER A 15 5.42 -10.98 -11.96
N ALA A 16 5.12 -9.76 -12.42
CA ALA A 16 5.95 -8.59 -12.18
C ALA A 16 6.01 -8.22 -10.69
N ILE A 17 4.89 -8.30 -9.98
CA ILE A 17 4.82 -8.03 -8.54
C ILE A 17 5.66 -9.06 -7.76
N ASP A 18 5.47 -10.35 -8.07
CA ASP A 18 6.22 -11.43 -7.40
C ASP A 18 7.72 -11.33 -7.67
N THR A 19 8.10 -11.04 -8.92
CA THR A 19 9.51 -10.86 -9.32
C THR A 19 10.12 -9.66 -8.62
N LEU A 20 9.41 -8.53 -8.54
CA LEU A 20 9.87 -7.35 -7.82
C LEU A 20 10.12 -7.67 -6.35
N GLN A 21 9.21 -8.38 -5.70
CA GLN A 21 9.34 -8.73 -4.29
C GLN A 21 10.54 -9.68 -4.06
N MET A 22 10.71 -10.69 -4.91
CA MET A 22 11.85 -11.60 -4.86
C MET A 22 13.19 -10.85 -4.99
N LEU A 23 13.32 -10.00 -6.01
CA LEU A 23 14.53 -9.21 -6.26
C LEU A 23 14.82 -8.24 -5.11
N PHE A 24 13.77 -7.65 -4.55
CA PHE A 24 13.87 -6.78 -3.40
C PHE A 24 14.43 -7.53 -2.18
N GLU A 25 13.87 -8.69 -1.85
CA GLU A 25 14.35 -9.53 -0.74
C GLU A 25 15.80 -10.00 -0.94
N GLN A 26 16.19 -10.35 -2.17
CA GLN A 26 17.57 -10.69 -2.51
C GLN A 26 18.53 -9.52 -2.28
N LYS A 27 18.16 -8.32 -2.76
CA LYS A 27 18.97 -7.11 -2.61
C LYS A 27 19.07 -6.67 -1.15
N ASN A 28 17.97 -6.77 -0.40
CA ASN A 28 17.94 -6.38 1.01
C ASN A 28 18.68 -7.33 1.94
N ARG A 29 18.80 -8.62 1.62
CA ARG A 29 19.70 -9.53 2.35
C ARG A 29 21.15 -9.03 2.35
N GLN A 30 21.54 -8.25 1.34
CA GLN A 30 22.87 -7.67 1.20
C GLN A 30 23.00 -6.26 1.82
N MET A 31 21.89 -5.63 2.23
CA MET A 31 21.89 -4.30 2.84
C MET A 31 21.60 -4.38 4.34
N SER A 32 22.32 -3.62 5.15
CA SER A 32 22.05 -3.56 6.60
C SER A 32 20.65 -3.02 6.89
N LEU A 33 19.97 -3.65 7.86
CA LEU A 33 18.59 -3.36 8.31
C LEU A 33 18.31 -1.87 8.60
N ARG A 34 19.34 -1.05 8.82
CA ARG A 34 19.20 0.39 9.08
C ARG A 34 18.92 1.25 7.83
N LYS A 35 19.21 0.77 6.61
CA LYS A 35 19.02 1.53 5.36
C LYS A 35 17.66 1.31 4.67
N SER A 36 16.88 0.31 5.09
CA SER A 36 15.63 -0.11 4.42
C SER A 36 14.35 0.50 5.03
N ARG A 37 14.36 1.75 5.50
CA ARG A 37 13.11 2.45 5.81
C ARG A 37 12.57 3.07 4.53
N LEU A 38 11.97 2.21 3.70
CA LEU A 38 11.41 2.62 2.41
C LEU A 38 10.15 3.42 2.70
N VAL A 39 10.30 4.73 2.59
CA VAL A 39 9.19 5.66 2.70
C VAL A 39 8.31 5.46 1.47
N ASN A 40 7.00 5.32 1.70
CA ASN A 40 6.02 5.38 0.62
C ASN A 40 6.02 6.81 0.08
N HIS A 41 6.43 6.97 -1.19
CA HIS A 41 6.44 8.27 -1.84
C HIS A 41 5.16 8.52 -2.64
N PHE A 42 4.52 7.45 -3.11
CA PHE A 42 3.32 7.52 -3.92
C PHE A 42 2.16 6.78 -3.27
N TYR A 43 0.95 7.28 -3.51
CA TYR A 43 -0.29 6.77 -2.95
C TYR A 43 -1.40 6.73 -3.99
N LEU A 44 -2.38 5.87 -3.76
CA LEU A 44 -3.56 5.74 -4.62
C LEU A 44 -4.64 6.78 -4.25
N ALA A 45 -4.94 7.67 -5.19
CA ALA A 45 -5.95 8.71 -5.10
C ALA A 45 -7.29 8.32 -5.75
N LYS A 46 -8.35 9.07 -5.42
CA LYS A 46 -9.71 8.94 -5.99
C LYS A 46 -9.84 9.45 -7.44
N ALA A 47 -8.73 9.68 -8.14
CA ALA A 47 -8.71 10.22 -9.50
C ALA A 47 -8.93 9.15 -10.60
N LYS A 48 -8.77 9.53 -11.88
CA LYS A 48 -8.82 8.62 -13.04
C LYS A 48 -7.46 8.55 -13.74
N GLY A 49 -7.18 7.45 -14.45
CA GLY A 49 -5.92 7.25 -15.17
C GLY A 49 -4.69 7.34 -14.27
N LEU A 50 -3.59 7.88 -14.80
CA LEU A 50 -2.32 8.05 -14.08
C LEU A 50 -2.40 9.07 -12.93
N ASN A 51 -3.36 9.99 -12.96
CA ASN A 51 -3.59 10.95 -11.87
C ASN A 51 -4.02 10.27 -10.56
N LYS A 52 -4.33 8.98 -10.60
CA LYS A 52 -4.53 8.14 -9.40
C LYS A 52 -3.26 7.96 -8.59
N ILE A 53 -2.07 8.18 -9.15
CA ILE A 53 -0.81 8.02 -8.43
C ILE A 53 -0.33 9.40 -8.00
N VAL A 54 -0.48 9.70 -6.71
CA VAL A 54 -0.13 11.01 -6.15
C VAL A 54 1.09 10.91 -5.25
N HIS A 55 2.00 11.87 -5.39
CA HIS A 55 3.14 11.97 -4.48
C HIS A 55 2.69 12.40 -3.08
N ARG A 56 3.40 11.97 -2.04
CA ARG A 56 3.08 12.27 -0.63
C ARG A 56 2.90 13.75 -0.34
N SER A 57 3.59 14.63 -1.08
CA SER A 57 3.47 16.08 -0.91
C SER A 57 2.08 16.61 -1.27
N ALA A 58 1.32 15.91 -2.12
CA ALA A 58 -0.04 16.28 -2.50
C ALA A 58 -1.06 16.02 -1.38
N ILE A 59 -0.78 15.03 -0.50
CA ILE A 59 -1.54 14.82 0.74
C ILE A 59 -1.36 16.01 1.69
N GLY A 60 -0.31 16.80 1.47
CA GLY A 60 0.06 17.93 2.30
C GLY A 60 0.77 17.51 3.57
N ASP A 61 1.33 18.50 4.23
CA ASP A 61 1.88 18.35 5.57
C ASP A 61 1.01 19.19 6.51
N PRO A 62 -0.11 18.64 7.00
CA PRO A 62 -1.02 19.39 7.87
C PRO A 62 -0.37 19.70 9.22
N PHE A 63 0.82 19.16 9.49
CA PHE A 63 1.46 19.25 10.78
C PHE A 63 2.44 20.41 10.83
N LYS A 64 2.17 21.36 11.73
CA LYS A 64 3.19 22.33 12.17
C LYS A 64 4.27 21.60 12.99
N GLY A 65 5.50 22.11 12.90
CA GLY A 65 6.65 21.62 13.67
C GLY A 65 7.92 21.45 12.84
N THR A 66 8.96 20.96 13.51
CA THR A 66 10.24 20.55 12.91
C THR A 66 10.04 19.37 11.96
N SER A 67 11.00 19.14 11.06
CA SER A 67 10.98 17.99 10.14
C SER A 67 10.84 16.65 10.89
N ASN A 68 11.41 16.54 12.09
CA ASN A 68 11.38 15.31 12.87
C ASN A 68 10.01 15.05 13.51
N GLU A 69 9.35 16.08 14.05
CA GLU A 69 7.99 15.96 14.60
C GLU A 69 6.98 15.56 13.53
N ARG A 70 7.09 16.16 12.35
CA ARG A 70 6.23 15.81 11.21
C ARG A 70 6.47 14.37 10.77
N LYS A 71 7.72 13.95 10.68
CA LYS A 71 8.06 12.55 10.38
C LYS A 71 7.43 11.58 11.38
N LEU A 72 7.45 11.90 12.68
CA LEU A 72 6.78 11.08 13.70
C LEU A 72 5.27 11.00 13.48
N LYS A 73 4.61 12.12 13.14
CA LYS A 73 3.16 12.16 12.83
C LYS A 73 2.78 11.43 11.53
N TRP A 74 3.73 11.27 10.61
CA TRP A 74 3.57 10.40 9.45
C TRP A 74 3.71 8.92 9.83
N LEU A 75 4.64 8.60 10.73
CA LEU A 75 4.87 7.22 11.20
C LEU A 75 3.76 6.74 12.14
N GLY A 76 3.21 7.61 12.99
CA GLY A 76 2.11 7.31 13.89
C GLY A 76 0.74 7.23 13.19
N GLY A 77 0.67 7.60 11.91
CA GLY A 77 -0.53 7.50 11.10
C GLY A 77 -1.53 8.64 11.30
N GLU A 78 -1.16 9.71 12.00
CA GLU A 78 -2.00 10.90 12.18
C GLU A 78 -2.41 11.52 10.85
N VAL A 79 -1.56 11.38 9.81
CA VAL A 79 -1.84 11.91 8.47
C VAL A 79 -3.12 11.32 7.88
N TRP A 80 -3.42 10.06 8.17
CA TRP A 80 -4.57 9.32 7.65
C TRP A 80 -5.90 9.83 8.21
N LYS A 81 -5.85 10.45 9.39
CA LYS A 81 -7.01 11.05 10.07
C LYS A 81 -7.42 12.39 9.46
N THR A 82 -6.54 13.02 8.68
CA THR A 82 -6.77 14.37 8.14
C THR A 82 -7.83 14.36 7.04
N GLN A 83 -8.61 15.46 6.97
CA GLN A 83 -9.65 15.60 5.94
C GLN A 83 -9.05 15.60 4.53
N GLN A 84 -7.86 16.19 4.36
CA GLN A 84 -7.15 16.22 3.09
C GLN A 84 -6.80 14.81 2.60
N ALA A 85 -6.27 13.95 3.48
CA ALA A 85 -6.01 12.55 3.13
C ALA A 85 -7.30 11.80 2.75
N LYS A 86 -8.36 11.94 3.57
CA LYS A 86 -9.67 11.29 3.31
C LYS A 86 -10.32 11.74 2.01
N GLN A 87 -10.15 13.00 1.61
CA GLN A 87 -10.69 13.54 0.36
C GLN A 87 -9.86 13.12 -0.85
N LEU A 88 -8.53 13.11 -0.74
CA LEU A 88 -7.62 12.81 -1.84
C LEU A 88 -7.49 11.30 -2.11
N LEU A 89 -7.29 10.50 -1.06
CA LEU A 89 -6.87 9.11 -1.16
C LEU A 89 -8.04 8.14 -1.26
N LYS A 90 -7.87 7.10 -2.07
CA LYS A 90 -8.85 6.03 -2.23
C LYS A 90 -8.54 4.92 -1.22
N ARG A 91 -9.54 4.53 -0.41
CA ARG A 91 -9.46 3.28 0.36
C ARG A 91 -9.69 2.09 -0.57
N VAL A 92 -8.92 1.03 -0.35
CA VAL A 92 -8.95 -0.22 -1.08
C VAL A 92 -9.51 -1.29 -0.14
N ASP A 93 -10.42 -2.10 -0.66
CA ASP A 93 -10.94 -3.26 0.04
C ASP A 93 -9.93 -4.42 -0.02
N GLY A 94 -9.81 -5.15 1.07
CA GLY A 94 -8.97 -6.34 1.15
C GLY A 94 -9.39 -7.22 2.31
N TRP A 95 -8.59 -8.24 2.56
CA TRP A 95 -8.81 -9.16 3.67
C TRP A 95 -7.50 -9.67 4.24
N THR A 96 -7.54 -10.03 5.52
CA THR A 96 -6.46 -10.79 6.15
C THR A 96 -6.70 -12.28 6.01
N GLU A 97 -5.64 -13.01 5.74
CA GLU A 97 -5.63 -14.47 5.70
C GLU A 97 -4.29 -14.95 6.25
N ASN A 98 -4.31 -15.71 7.36
CA ASN A 98 -3.10 -16.27 7.99
C ASN A 98 -2.01 -15.22 8.29
N GLY A 99 -2.42 -14.07 8.84
CA GLY A 99 -1.51 -12.96 9.19
C GLY A 99 -0.92 -12.21 7.99
N ARG A 100 -1.44 -12.43 6.78
CA ARG A 100 -1.07 -11.73 5.55
C ARG A 100 -2.24 -10.92 5.05
N LEU A 101 -1.95 -9.80 4.40
CA LEU A 101 -2.96 -8.90 3.84
C LEU A 101 -3.02 -9.05 2.32
N PHE A 102 -4.24 -9.15 1.80
CA PHE A 102 -4.51 -9.29 0.37
C PHE A 102 -5.56 -8.29 -0.11
N THR A 103 -5.53 -8.02 -1.41
CA THR A 103 -6.61 -7.34 -2.13
C THR A 103 -6.89 -8.05 -3.44
N HIS A 104 -8.05 -7.79 -4.03
CA HIS A 104 -8.42 -8.34 -5.32
C HIS A 104 -7.54 -7.75 -6.42
N GLY A 105 -7.01 -8.62 -7.28
CA GLY A 105 -6.38 -8.22 -8.53
C GLY A 105 -7.42 -7.95 -9.62
N ALA A 106 -6.94 -7.83 -10.87
CA ALA A 106 -7.81 -7.54 -12.01
C ALA A 106 -8.70 -8.73 -12.43
N MET A 107 -8.33 -9.96 -12.06
CA MET A 107 -9.16 -11.15 -12.26
C MET A 107 -9.89 -11.53 -10.98
N THR A 108 -11.08 -12.14 -11.13
CA THR A 108 -11.96 -12.58 -10.05
C THR A 108 -11.26 -13.43 -8.98
N ASP A 109 -10.35 -14.32 -9.38
CA ASP A 109 -9.65 -15.21 -8.44
C ASP A 109 -8.21 -14.77 -8.11
N SER A 110 -7.76 -13.64 -8.66
CA SER A 110 -6.41 -13.15 -8.41
C SER A 110 -6.35 -12.37 -7.10
N LYS A 111 -5.42 -12.75 -6.22
CA LYS A 111 -5.10 -12.00 -5.01
C LYS A 111 -3.72 -11.37 -5.11
N ILE A 112 -3.65 -10.09 -4.80
CA ILE A 112 -2.39 -9.35 -4.72
C ILE A 112 -2.01 -9.24 -3.25
N ARG A 113 -0.82 -9.72 -2.90
CA ARG A 113 -0.28 -9.57 -1.55
C ARG A 113 0.11 -8.10 -1.32
N ILE A 114 -0.36 -7.54 -0.20
CA ILE A 114 -0.04 -6.18 0.22
C ILE A 114 0.78 -6.22 1.51
N ILE A 115 1.84 -5.42 1.56
CA ILE A 115 2.72 -5.36 2.73
C ILE A 115 2.13 -4.36 3.72
N PRO A 116 1.76 -4.74 4.95
CA PRO A 116 1.31 -3.75 5.94
C PRO A 116 2.47 -2.83 6.34
N GLN A 117 2.19 -1.53 6.44
CA GLN A 117 3.16 -0.57 6.98
C GLN A 117 3.44 -0.85 8.46
N ASN A 118 2.42 -1.28 9.20
CA ASN A 118 2.52 -1.70 10.59
C ASN A 118 1.90 -3.08 10.76
N TYR A 119 2.71 -4.12 10.92
CA TYR A 119 2.20 -5.49 11.13
C TYR A 119 1.39 -5.62 12.42
N ALA A 120 1.68 -4.82 13.44
CA ALA A 120 0.94 -4.85 14.71
C ALA A 120 -0.48 -4.26 14.59
N SER A 121 -0.81 -3.57 13.49
CA SER A 121 -2.17 -3.08 13.24
C SER A 121 -3.01 -4.04 12.40
N LEU A 122 -2.48 -5.21 12.02
CA LEU A 122 -3.30 -6.22 11.36
C LEU A 122 -4.22 -6.91 12.37
N PRO A 123 -5.47 -7.19 12.01
CA PRO A 123 -6.33 -8.04 12.84
C PRO A 123 -5.74 -9.44 12.97
N ASN A 124 -5.98 -10.08 14.12
CA ASN A 124 -5.48 -11.41 14.43
C ASN A 124 -6.22 -12.51 13.64
N GLY A 125 -7.44 -12.23 13.20
CA GLY A 125 -8.31 -13.16 12.46
C GLY A 125 -8.27 -12.95 10.94
N ASN A 126 -9.12 -13.70 10.26
CA ASN A 126 -9.42 -13.49 8.85
C ASN A 126 -10.57 -12.48 8.77
N GLU A 127 -10.23 -11.23 8.53
CA GLU A 127 -11.17 -10.10 8.57
C GLU A 127 -11.18 -9.39 7.22
N ASN A 128 -12.35 -8.88 6.85
CA ASN A 128 -12.44 -7.89 5.78
C ASN A 128 -11.91 -6.56 6.30
N VAL A 129 -11.03 -5.93 5.53
CA VAL A 129 -10.39 -4.67 5.92
C VAL A 129 -10.44 -3.67 4.79
N THR A 130 -10.27 -2.41 5.15
CA THR A 130 -9.98 -1.33 4.22
C THR A 130 -8.67 -0.67 4.60
N PHE A 131 -7.97 -0.10 3.63
CA PHE A 131 -6.71 0.60 3.86
C PHE A 131 -6.40 1.60 2.73
N TYR A 132 -5.49 2.54 2.98
CA TYR A 132 -4.89 3.34 1.92
C TYR A 132 -3.73 2.59 1.28
N LEU A 133 -3.66 2.63 -0.05
CA LEU A 133 -2.60 1.96 -0.81
C LEU A 133 -1.45 2.92 -1.11
N GLY A 134 -0.26 2.59 -0.62
CA GLY A 134 1.01 3.24 -0.94
C GLY A 134 1.91 2.38 -1.82
N PHE A 135 2.89 3.01 -2.45
CA PHE A 135 3.89 2.33 -3.27
C PHE A 135 5.30 2.67 -2.78
N SER A 136 6.05 1.61 -2.47
CA SER A 136 7.45 1.66 -2.06
C SER A 136 8.32 0.85 -3.00
N TYR A 137 9.64 0.89 -2.79
CA TYR A 137 10.56 -0.02 -3.48
C TYR A 137 10.36 -1.50 -3.13
N ASN A 138 9.70 -1.80 -1.99
CA ASN A 138 9.32 -3.17 -1.61
C ASN A 138 7.99 -3.59 -2.25
N GLY A 139 7.39 -2.73 -3.08
CA GLY A 139 6.07 -2.94 -3.68
C GLY A 139 4.96 -2.22 -2.94
N ALA A 140 3.75 -2.76 -3.08
CA ALA A 140 2.51 -2.18 -2.59
C ALA A 140 2.39 -2.31 -1.06
N VAL A 141 2.04 -1.21 -0.41
CA VAL A 141 2.00 -1.09 1.05
C VAL A 141 0.63 -0.63 1.52
N ALA A 142 0.09 -1.26 2.56
CA ALA A 142 -1.13 -0.84 3.21
C ALA A 142 -0.82 0.12 4.37
N CYS A 143 -1.48 1.28 4.34
CA CYS A 143 -1.47 2.28 5.39
C CYS A 143 -2.86 2.36 6.01
N ASP A 144 -2.95 2.62 7.32
CA ASP A 144 -4.24 2.85 8.00
C ASP A 144 -5.24 1.70 7.82
N VAL A 145 -4.82 0.48 8.17
CA VAL A 145 -5.69 -0.70 8.06
C VAL A 145 -6.81 -0.62 9.10
N GLU A 146 -8.05 -0.68 8.64
CA GLU A 146 -9.25 -0.66 9.47
C GLU A 146 -10.11 -1.88 9.13
N VAL A 147 -10.67 -2.56 10.14
CA VAL A 147 -11.64 -3.65 9.93
C VAL A 147 -12.93 -3.05 9.38
N LYS A 148 -13.51 -3.72 8.38
CA LYS A 148 -14.77 -3.33 7.75
C LYS A 148 -15.91 -3.87 8.61
N GLU A 149 -16.67 -2.98 9.24
CA GLU A 149 -17.93 -3.30 9.92
C GLU A 149 -19.01 -3.79 8.93
#